data_AF-A0A914YH29-F1
#
_entry.id   AF-A0A914YH29-F1
#
_cell.length_a   1.000
_cell.length_b   1.000
_cell.length_c   1.000
_cell.angle_alpha   90.00
_cell.angle_beta   90.00
_cell.angle_gamma   90.00
#
_symmetry.space_group_name_H-M   'P 1'
#
loop_
_entity.id
_entity.type
_entity.pdbx_description
1 polymer ?
#
loop_
_entity_poly.entity_id
_entity_poly.type
_entity_poly.pdbx_seq_one_letter_code
_entity_poly.pdbx_strand_id
1 'polypeptide(L)'
;MVKVVITGGSGFIAQHLIKQYPDNIPIYHKQCELTNLETLKLALKNKNVVFHLGRKRFEMLFDPEKEVENSEAYIRDNIEVECFAKNIWYKMSKFRLCKFD
;
A
#
# COMPACT_ATOMS: atom_id res chain seq x y z
N MET A 1 7.18 3.93 -19.39
CA MET A 1 7.24 2.60 -18.76
C MET A 1 6.46 2.62 -17.44
N VAL A 2 5.47 1.75 -17.29
CA VAL A 2 4.67 1.63 -16.06
C VAL A 2 5.48 0.86 -15.02
N LYS A 3 5.52 1.38 -13.79
CA LYS A 3 6.18 0.82 -12.62
C LYS A 3 5.15 0.74 -11.50
N VAL A 4 4.71 -0.48 -11.23
CA VAL A 4 3.69 -0.80 -10.24
C VAL A 4 4.34 -1.07 -8.89
N VAL A 5 3.61 -0.77 -7.81
CA VAL A 5 3.89 -1.26 -6.46
C VAL A 5 2.61 -1.82 -5.87
N ILE A 6 2.73 -2.96 -5.18
CA ILE A 6 1.61 -3.65 -4.53
C ILE A 6 1.98 -3.79 -3.05
N THR A 7 1.23 -3.16 -2.15
CA THR A 7 1.38 -3.40 -0.70
C THR A 7 0.56 -4.62 -0.29
N GLY A 8 0.95 -5.31 0.79
CA GLY A 8 0.29 -6.58 1.16
C GLY A 8 0.48 -7.66 0.11
N GLY A 9 1.64 -7.65 -0.58
CA GLY A 9 1.93 -8.52 -1.73
C GLY A 9 1.79 -10.01 -1.45
N SER A 10 1.94 -10.45 -0.20
CA SER A 10 1.76 -11.84 0.24
C SER A 10 0.29 -12.22 0.50
N GLY A 11 -0.64 -11.26 0.50
CA GLY A 11 -2.05 -11.49 0.74
C GLY A 11 -2.77 -12.16 -0.44
N PHE A 12 -3.90 -12.80 -0.15
CA PHE A 12 -4.68 -13.57 -1.11
C PHE A 12 -5.02 -12.80 -2.40
N ILE A 13 -5.56 -11.59 -2.28
CA ILE A 13 -5.95 -10.75 -3.42
C ILE A 13 -4.70 -10.32 -4.21
N ALA A 14 -3.62 -9.95 -3.52
CA ALA A 14 -2.39 -9.52 -4.17
C ALA A 14 -1.74 -10.63 -4.99
N GLN A 15 -1.71 -11.86 -4.46
CA GLN A 15 -1.18 -13.02 -5.16
C GLN A 15 -2.00 -13.37 -6.42
N HIS A 16 -3.32 -13.22 -6.36
CA HIS A 16 -4.16 -13.37 -7.56
C HIS A 16 -3.88 -12.29 -8.60
N LEU A 17 -3.72 -11.04 -8.17
CA LEU A 17 -3.35 -9.94 -9.07
C LEU A 17 -1.98 -10.21 -9.72
N ILE A 18 -0.98 -10.61 -8.93
CA ILE A 18 0.38 -10.91 -9.40
C ILE A 18 0.37 -12.03 -10.45
N LYS A 19 -0.41 -13.10 -10.26
CA LYS A 19 -0.52 -14.20 -11.23
C LYS A 19 -1.06 -13.79 -12.60
N GLN A 20 -1.77 -12.67 -12.70
CA GLN A 20 -2.27 -12.16 -13.99
C GLN A 20 -1.22 -11.37 -14.76
N TYR A 21 -0.08 -11.03 -14.14
CA TYR A 21 1.00 -10.32 -14.84
C TYR A 21 1.80 -11.28 -15.73
N PRO A 22 2.15 -10.88 -16.96
CA PRO A 22 3.03 -11.65 -17.83
C PRO A 22 4.39 -11.98 -17.19
N ASP A 23 4.89 -13.19 -17.42
CA ASP A 23 6.15 -13.72 -16.86
C ASP A 23 7.40 -12.90 -17.23
N ASN A 24 7.32 -12.07 -18.28
CA ASN A 24 8.41 -11.21 -18.72
C ASN A 24 8.52 -9.88 -17.95
N ILE A 25 7.63 -9.64 -16.98
CA ILE A 25 7.68 -8.46 -16.11
C ILE A 25 8.44 -8.82 -14.84
N PRO A 26 9.59 -8.17 -14.55
CA PRO A 26 10.35 -8.48 -13.36
C PRO A 26 9.58 -8.07 -12.10
N ILE A 27 9.43 -9.04 -11.19
CA ILE A 27 8.78 -8.85 -9.90
C ILE A 27 9.86 -8.79 -8.81
N TYR A 28 9.81 -7.74 -7.99
CA TYR A 28 10.72 -7.55 -6.87
C TYR A 28 9.94 -7.57 -5.56
N HIS A 29 10.33 -8.46 -4.66
CA HIS A 29 9.74 -8.56 -3.33
C HIS A 29 10.59 -7.82 -2.30
N LYS A 30 9.92 -7.04 -1.44
CA LYS A 30 10.55 -6.39 -0.29
C LYS A 30 9.62 -6.52 0.91
N GLN A 31 10.15 -7.08 1.99
CA GLN A 31 9.44 -7.13 3.27
C GLN A 31 9.68 -5.83 4.03
N CYS A 32 8.61 -5.19 4.46
CA CYS A 32 8.65 -3.99 5.29
C CYS A 32 7.31 -3.73 5.97
N GLU A 33 7.35 -3.04 7.11
CA GLU A 33 6.17 -2.47 7.74
C GLU A 33 5.74 -1.19 7.03
N LEU A 34 4.45 -1.04 6.75
CA LEU A 34 3.92 0.15 6.06
C LEU A 34 3.92 1.40 6.96
N THR A 35 3.98 1.20 8.28
CA THR A 35 4.18 2.25 9.27
C THR A 35 5.59 2.86 9.24
N ASN A 36 6.56 2.17 8.62
CA ASN A 36 7.89 2.72 8.39
C ASN A 36 7.87 3.67 7.17
N LEU A 37 7.67 4.95 7.44
CA LEU A 37 7.48 5.99 6.41
C LEU A 37 8.66 6.11 5.44
N GLU A 38 9.89 5.97 5.92
CA GLU A 38 11.07 6.04 5.04
C GLU A 38 11.12 4.87 4.06
N THR A 39 10.78 3.67 4.54
CA THR A 39 10.71 2.50 3.67
C THR A 39 9.57 2.62 2.66
N LEU A 40 8.42 3.14 3.08
CA LEU A 40 7.28 3.40 2.20
C LEU A 40 7.63 4.44 1.13
N LYS A 41 8.25 5.57 1.49
CA LYS A 41 8.72 6.59 0.53
C LYS A 41 9.66 5.99 -0.50
N LEU A 42 10.62 5.17 -0.07
CA LEU A 42 11.55 4.49 -0.97
C LEU A 42 10.82 3.49 -1.89
N ALA A 43 9.85 2.75 -1.38
CA ALA A 43 9.08 1.79 -2.17
C ALA A 43 8.19 2.47 -3.22
N LEU A 44 7.63 3.64 -2.90
CA LEU A 44 6.81 4.46 -3.80
C LEU A 44 7.66 5.30 -4.78
N LYS A 45 8.98 5.40 -4.55
CA LYS A 45 9.89 6.20 -5.39
C LYS A 45 9.87 5.73 -6.84
N ASN A 46 9.61 6.67 -7.75
CA ASN A 46 9.53 6.44 -9.20
C ASN A 46 8.48 5.40 -9.64
N LYS A 47 7.46 5.15 -8.81
CA LYS A 47 6.29 4.33 -9.17
C LYS A 47 5.20 5.21 -9.74
N ASN A 48 4.40 4.68 -10.67
CA ASN A 48 3.29 5.41 -11.31
C ASN A 48 1.93 4.71 -11.18
N VAL A 49 1.90 3.50 -10.60
CA VAL A 49 0.67 2.84 -10.11
C VAL A 49 0.92 2.21 -8.74
N VAL A 50 -0.03 2.36 -7.81
CA VAL A 50 -0.02 1.76 -6.46
C VAL A 50 -1.29 0.95 -6.26
N PHE A 51 -1.16 -0.35 -5.99
CA PHE A 51 -2.23 -1.17 -5.45
C PHE A 51 -2.01 -1.32 -3.94
N HIS A 52 -2.84 -0.67 -3.13
CA HIS A 52 -2.71 -0.71 -1.69
C HIS A 52 -3.61 -1.80 -1.09
N LEU A 53 -3.05 -2.98 -0.84
CA LEU A 53 -3.81 -4.16 -0.34
C LEU A 53 -3.34 -4.63 1.05
N GLY A 54 -2.26 -4.04 1.58
CA GLY A 54 -1.77 -4.33 2.93
C GLY A 54 -2.63 -3.65 3.98
N ARG A 55 -3.59 -4.39 4.55
CA ARG A 55 -4.51 -3.93 5.59
C ARG A 55 -4.75 -5.02 6.63
N LYS A 56 -5.06 -4.58 7.85
CA LYS A 56 -5.63 -5.42 8.90
C LYS A 56 -7.08 -5.76 8.57
N ARG A 57 -7.46 -6.98 8.93
CA ARG A 57 -8.81 -7.53 8.73
C ARG A 57 -9.77 -6.89 9.72
N PHE A 58 -11.00 -6.59 9.28
CA PHE A 58 -12.02 -5.96 10.12
C PHE A 58 -12.40 -6.86 11.31
N GLU A 59 -12.33 -8.17 11.10
CA GLU A 59 -12.63 -9.21 12.08
C GLU A 59 -11.74 -9.13 13.33
N MET A 60 -10.55 -8.52 13.23
CA MET A 60 -9.65 -8.33 14.37
C MET A 60 -10.25 -7.43 15.44
N LEU A 61 -11.17 -6.54 15.09
CA LEU A 61 -11.80 -5.62 16.04
C LEU A 61 -12.73 -6.31 17.02
N PHE A 62 -13.11 -7.57 16.77
CA PHE A 62 -14.06 -8.33 17.59
C PHE A 62 -13.38 -9.34 18.53
N ASP A 63 -12.07 -9.26 18.70
CA ASP A 63 -11.36 -10.06 19.70
C ASP A 63 -11.46 -9.38 21.08
N PRO A 64 -12.27 -9.91 22.02
CA PRO A 64 -12.53 -9.26 23.30
C PRO A 64 -11.30 -9.23 24.22
N GLU A 65 -10.31 -10.11 24.00
CA GLU A 65 -9.09 -10.13 24.82
C GLU A 65 -8.08 -9.05 24.40
N LYS A 66 -8.27 -8.47 23.21
CA LYS A 66 -7.33 -7.52 22.58
C LYS A 66 -8.00 -6.30 21.97
N GLU A 67 -9.20 -5.96 22.42
CA GLU A 67 -10.06 -4.94 21.80
C GLU A 67 -9.33 -3.60 21.59
N VAL A 68 -8.64 -3.09 22.63
CA VAL A 68 -7.91 -1.82 22.56
C VAL A 68 -6.71 -1.91 21.62
N GLU A 69 -5.86 -2.93 21.79
CA GLU A 69 -4.67 -3.14 20.96
C GLU A 69 -5.03 -3.31 19.47
N ASN A 70 -6.08 -4.09 19.18
CA ASN A 70 -6.55 -4.33 17.83
C ASN A 70 -7.18 -3.09 17.21
N SER A 71 -7.91 -2.29 17.99
CA SER A 71 -8.49 -1.02 17.52
C SER A 71 -7.40 -0.02 17.13
N GLU A 72 -6.39 0.16 17.99
CA GLU A 72 -5.25 1.03 17.70
C GLU A 72 -4.46 0.55 16.48
N ALA A 73 -4.16 -0.76 16.42
CA ALA A 73 -3.45 -1.34 15.29
C ALA A 73 -4.26 -1.21 13.98
N TYR A 74 -5.58 -1.37 14.04
CA TYR A 74 -6.44 -1.23 12.88
C TYR A 74 -6.47 0.21 12.36
N ILE A 75 -6.64 1.20 13.25
CA ILE A 75 -6.63 2.63 12.87
C ILE A 75 -5.29 3.00 12.25
N ARG A 76 -4.18 2.68 12.93
CA ARG A 76 -2.82 2.98 12.45
C ARG A 76 -2.54 2.34 11.09
N ASP A 77 -2.77 1.04 10.98
CA ASP A 77 -2.32 0.27 9.81
C ASP A 77 -3.27 0.44 8.60
N ASN A 78 -4.54 0.77 8.80
CA ASN A 78 -5.50 0.93 7.70
C ASN A 78 -5.80 2.39 7.35
N ILE A 79 -5.92 3.27 8.33
CA ILE A 79 -6.34 4.67 8.09
C ILE A 79 -5.12 5.58 7.97
N GLU A 80 -4.23 5.57 8.96
CA GLU A 80 -3.08 6.48 8.96
C GLU A 80 -2.12 6.16 7.81
N VAL A 81 -1.75 4.88 7.65
CA VAL A 81 -0.91 4.41 6.54
C VAL A 81 -1.50 4.78 5.18
N GLU A 82 -2.82 4.66 4.99
CA GLU A 82 -3.46 5.04 3.73
C GLU A 82 -3.36 6.55 3.50
N CYS A 83 -3.64 7.37 4.51
CA CYS A 83 -3.47 8.82 4.46
C CYS A 83 -2.03 9.21 4.12
N PHE A 84 -1.03 8.55 4.72
CA PHE A 84 0.37 8.77 4.41
C PHE A 84 0.74 8.35 3.00
N ALA A 85 0.32 7.16 2.56
CA ALA A 85 0.57 6.67 1.21
C ALA A 85 -0.02 7.62 0.15
N LYS A 86 -1.26 8.10 0.36
CA LYS A 86 -1.90 9.11 -0.50
C LYS A 86 -1.14 10.42 -0.51
N ASN A 87 -0.71 10.92 0.65
CA ASN A 87 0.06 12.16 0.75
C ASN A 87 1.43 12.08 0.07
N ILE A 88 2.15 10.97 0.26
CA ILE A 88 3.43 10.72 -0.43
C ILE A 88 3.18 10.66 -1.93
N TRP A 89 2.18 9.89 -2.36
CA TRP A 89 1.81 9.79 -3.77
C TRP A 89 1.54 11.14 -4.39
N TYR A 90 0.65 11.93 -3.77
CA TYR A 90 0.25 13.26 -4.22
C TYR A 90 1.44 14.20 -4.37
N LYS A 91 2.37 14.21 -3.40
CA LYS A 91 3.58 15.03 -3.44
C LYS A 91 4.57 14.60 -4.52
N MET A 92 4.57 13.31 -4.88
CA MET A 92 5.50 12.71 -5.85
C MET A 92 4.97 12.78 -7.28
N SER A 93 3.65 12.69 -7.46
CA SER A 93 2.99 13.01 -8.72
C SER A 93 3.11 14.51 -8.94
N LYS A 94 4.10 14.96 -9.73
CA LYS A 94 4.07 16.32 -10.30
C LYS A 94 2.72 16.48 -10.99
N PHE A 95 1.79 17.21 -10.39
CA PHE A 95 0.58 17.64 -11.07
C PHE A 95 1.03 18.52 -12.24
N ARG A 96 1.10 17.95 -13.44
CA ARG A 96 0.63 18.70 -14.60
C ARG A 96 -0.88 18.71 -14.43
N LEU A 97 -1.39 19.73 -13.75
CA LEU A 97 -2.74 20.20 -14.02
C LEU A 97 -2.75 20.53 -15.50
N CYS A 98 -3.15 19.57 -16.33
CA CYS A 98 -3.71 19.90 -17.62
C CYS A 98 -4.92 20.76 -17.29
N LYS A 99 -4.77 22.08 -17.42
CA LYS A 99 -5.92 22.95 -17.67
C LYS A 99 -6.64 22.31 -18.85
N PHE A 100 -7.87 21.90 -18.63
CA PHE A 100 -8.80 21.77 -19.75
C PHE A 100 -9.11 23.22 -20.13
N ASP A 101 -8.52 23.65 -21.25
CA ASP A 101 -9.00 24.82 -21.99
C ASP A 101 -10.37 24.51 -22.61
#